data_AF-A0A932GXN7-F1
#
_entry.id   AF-A0A932GXN7-F1
#
_cell.length_a   1.000
_cell.length_b   1.000
_cell.length_c   1.000
_cell.angle_alpha   90.00
_cell.angle_beta   90.00
_cell.angle_gamma   90.00
#
_symmetry.space_group_name_H-M   'P 1'
#
loop_
_entity.id
_entity.type
_entity.pdbx_description
1 polymer ?
#
loop_
_entity_poly.entity_id
_entity_poly.type
_entity_poly.pdbx_seq_one_letter_code
_entity_poly.pdbx_strand_id
1 'polypeptide(L)'
;MTDRKPIFKVIVDAKGVVLVKVKRGRPGYRKARKRAILRQRDAIELFRKLNKAGKGKGFVGTYAFHLLETARTFAMLRLQARLREVQDNLDRVLTYDGSTKQSDG
;
A
#
# COMPACT_ATOMS: atom_id res chain seq x y z
N MET A 1 33.98 -2.13 -2.38
CA MET A 1 32.85 -3.07 -2.25
C MET A 1 31.53 -2.31 -2.47
N THR A 2 30.88 -2.46 -3.62
CA THR A 2 29.62 -1.75 -3.91
C THR A 2 28.45 -2.40 -3.20
N ASP A 3 27.89 -1.66 -2.24
CA ASP A 3 26.81 -2.01 -1.31
C ASP A 3 25.68 -2.83 -2.00
N ARG A 4 25.53 -4.08 -1.55
CA ARG A 4 24.79 -5.20 -2.19
C ARG A 4 23.33 -5.28 -1.74
N LYS A 5 22.69 -4.15 -1.44
CA LYS A 5 21.40 -4.17 -0.74
C LYS A 5 20.22 -4.54 -1.66
N PRO A 6 19.40 -5.55 -1.29
CA PRO A 6 18.19 -5.89 -2.02
C PRO A 6 17.17 -4.74 -1.99
N ILE A 7 16.27 -4.71 -2.98
CA ILE A 7 15.11 -3.82 -2.98
C ILE A 7 13.86 -4.68 -2.82
N PHE A 8 12.94 -4.23 -1.98
CA PHE A 8 11.65 -4.87 -1.77
C PHE A 8 10.57 -3.99 -2.38
N LYS A 9 9.61 -4.59 -3.07
CA LYS A 9 8.44 -3.91 -3.61
C LYS A 9 7.21 -4.36 -2.86
N VAL A 10 6.38 -3.42 -2.46
CA VAL A 10 4.99 -3.66 -2.06
C VAL A 10 4.12 -3.26 -3.23
N ILE A 11 3.36 -4.20 -3.77
CA ILE A 11 2.39 -4.00 -4.84
C ILE A 11 1.01 -4.02 -4.19
N VAL A 12 0.23 -2.97 -4.42
CA VAL A 12 -1.13 -2.86 -3.90
C VAL A 12 -2.07 -2.70 -5.08
N ASP A 13 -3.07 -3.56 -5.15
CA ASP A 13 -4.10 -3.56 -6.19
C ASP A 13 -5.46 -3.95 -5.60
N ALA A 14 -6.46 -4.18 -6.46
CA ALA A 14 -7.79 -4.60 -6.05
C ALA A 14 -7.80 -5.99 -5.39
N LYS A 15 -6.84 -6.86 -5.72
CA LYS A 15 -6.74 -8.21 -5.15
C LYS A 15 -6.15 -8.14 -3.75
N GLY A 16 -5.09 -7.36 -3.54
CA GLY A 16 -4.37 -7.46 -2.29
C GLY A 16 -3.14 -6.58 -2.17
N VAL A 17 -2.32 -6.98 -1.20
CA VAL A 17 -0.99 -6.44 -0.96
C VAL A 17 0.00 -7.58 -1.17
N VAL A 18 0.94 -7.41 -2.08
CA VAL A 18 1.97 -8.42 -2.41
C VAL A 18 3.35 -7.85 -2.15
N LEU A 19 4.21 -8.64 -1.52
CA LEU A 19 5.60 -8.28 -1.24
C LEU A 19 6.54 -9.07 -2.15
N VAL A 20 7.41 -8.38 -2.90
CA VAL A 20 8.32 -9.00 -3.86
C VAL A 20 9.75 -8.50 -3.66
N LYS A 21 10.72 -9.42 -3.64
CA LYS A 21 12.16 -9.07 -3.66
C LYS A 21 12.62 -8.84 -5.09
N VAL A 22 13.21 -7.69 -5.37
CA VAL A 22 13.78 -7.35 -6.68
C VAL A 22 15.29 -7.62 -6.66
N LYS A 23 15.72 -8.60 -7.46
CA LYS A 23 17.14 -8.89 -7.68
C LYS A 23 17.80 -7.81 -8.55
N ARG A 24 19.10 -7.55 -8.31
CA ARG A 24 19.94 -6.73 -9.22
C ARG A 24 19.93 -7.32 -10.63
N GLY A 25 20.10 -6.46 -11.63
CA GLY A 25 20.17 -6.86 -13.04
C GLY A 25 18.81 -7.08 -13.71
N ARG A 26 17.71 -7.08 -12.95
CA ARG A 26 16.36 -7.12 -13.54
C ARG A 26 15.96 -5.74 -14.08
N PRO A 27 15.24 -5.68 -15.22
CA PRO A 27 14.62 -4.45 -15.71
C PRO A 27 13.84 -3.75 -14.58
N GLY A 28 14.09 -2.46 -14.40
CA GLY A 28 13.44 -1.66 -13.35
C GLY A 28 14.10 -1.64 -11.97
N TYR A 29 15.19 -2.41 -11.72
CA TYR A 29 15.94 -2.31 -10.45
C TYR A 29 16.50 -0.90 -10.22
N ARG A 30 17.10 -0.28 -11.25
CA ARG A 30 17.67 1.08 -11.15
C ARG A 30 16.60 2.13 -10.82
N LYS A 31 15.41 2.02 -11.42
CA LYS A 31 14.26 2.91 -11.17
C LYS A 31 13.71 2.70 -9.76
N ALA A 32 13.55 1.45 -9.33
CA ALA A 32 13.08 1.11 -7.99
C ALA A 32 14.05 1.59 -6.90
N ARG A 33 15.35 1.38 -7.08
CA ARG A 33 16.39 1.83 -6.15
C ARG A 33 16.39 3.35 -5.94
N LYS A 34 16.20 4.15 -7.01
CA LYS A 34 16.17 5.62 -6.91
C LYS A 34 14.98 6.14 -6.08
N ARG A 35 13.87 5.40 -6.04
CA ARG A 35 12.62 5.79 -5.36
C ARG A 35 12.37 4.98 -4.09
N ALA A 36 13.32 4.14 -3.70
CA ALA A 36 13.11 3.22 -2.60
C ALA A 36 13.17 3.97 -1.28
N ILE A 37 12.15 3.78 -0.47
CA ILE A 37 12.06 4.34 0.88
C ILE A 37 13.08 3.63 1.77
N LEU A 38 13.83 4.44 2.53
CA LEU A 38 14.93 3.97 3.37
C LEU A 38 14.47 3.71 4.80
N ARG A 39 13.66 4.62 5.36
CA ARG A 39 13.31 4.63 6.78
C ARG A 39 11.86 4.22 7.02
N GLN A 40 11.61 3.61 8.17
CA GLN A 40 10.27 3.22 8.59
C GLN A 40 9.32 4.41 8.75
N ARG A 41 9.84 5.53 9.28
CA ARG A 41 9.08 6.79 9.39
C ARG A 41 8.50 7.25 8.05
N ASP A 42 9.33 7.29 7.01
CA ASP A 42 8.91 7.72 5.66
C ASP A 42 7.84 6.79 5.08
N ALA A 43 7.89 5.49 5.40
CA ALA A 43 6.85 4.54 4.99
C ALA A 43 5.52 4.82 5.69
N ILE A 44 5.54 5.16 6.99
CA ILE A 44 4.35 5.55 7.74
C ILE A 44 3.79 6.88 7.22
N GLU A 45 4.64 7.86 6.93
CA GLU A 45 4.24 9.15 6.37
C GLU A 45 3.62 8.98 4.97
N LEU A 46 4.23 8.15 4.11
CA LEU A 46 3.65 7.78 2.83
C LEU A 46 2.27 7.15 3.02
N PHE A 47 2.13 6.17 3.93
CA PHE A 47 0.85 5.54 4.23
C PHE A 47 -0.20 6.58 4.64
N ARG A 48 0.13 7.48 5.59
CA ARG A 48 -0.79 8.53 6.05
C ARG A 48 -1.22 9.44 4.91
N LYS A 49 -0.29 9.85 4.04
CA LYS A 49 -0.57 10.69 2.87
C LYS A 49 -1.55 9.99 1.91
N LEU A 50 -1.30 8.73 1.58
CA LEU A 50 -2.15 7.96 0.67
C LEU A 50 -3.53 7.67 1.28
N ASN A 51 -3.59 7.40 2.58
CA ASN A 51 -4.84 7.16 3.30
C ASN A 51 -5.73 8.40 3.34
N LYS A 52 -5.12 9.58 3.48
CA LYS A 52 -5.84 10.87 3.43
C LYS A 52 -6.32 11.22 2.02
N ALA A 53 -5.62 10.75 0.97
CA ALA A 53 -5.89 11.11 -0.41
C ALA A 53 -7.11 10.41 -1.05
N GLY A 54 -7.78 9.49 -0.36
CA GLY A 54 -9.08 8.97 -0.78
C GLY A 54 -9.18 7.44 -0.81
N LYS A 55 -10.29 6.95 -0.24
CA LYS A 55 -10.68 5.54 -0.12
C LYS A 55 -10.43 4.77 -1.44
N GLY A 56 -9.60 3.74 -1.38
CA GLY A 56 -9.38 2.79 -2.47
C GLY A 56 -8.32 3.18 -3.53
N LYS A 57 -8.46 4.32 -4.24
CA LYS A 57 -7.60 4.63 -5.41
C LYS A 57 -6.19 5.14 -5.05
N GLY A 58 -6.03 5.79 -3.91
CA GLY A 58 -4.74 6.39 -3.51
C GLY A 58 -3.62 5.36 -3.29
N PHE A 59 -3.98 4.13 -2.92
CA PHE A 59 -3.01 3.08 -2.61
C PHE A 59 -2.65 2.18 -3.80
N VAL A 60 -3.36 2.23 -4.93
CA VAL A 60 -3.07 1.34 -6.05
C VAL A 60 -1.73 1.73 -6.66
N GLY A 61 -0.77 0.81 -6.65
CA GLY A 61 0.57 1.10 -7.14
C GLY A 61 1.65 0.16 -6.63
N THR A 62 2.88 0.52 -6.96
CA THR A 62 4.09 -0.19 -6.54
C THR A 62 4.99 0.74 -5.75
N TYR A 63 5.32 0.35 -4.52
CA TYR A 63 6.16 1.10 -3.60
C TYR A 63 7.44 0.32 -3.33
N ALA A 64 8.59 0.99 -3.44
CA ALA A 64 9.89 0.35 -3.27
C ALA A 64 10.51 0.70 -1.93
N PHE A 65 11.26 -0.23 -1.34
CA PHE A 65 11.86 -0.13 -0.02
C PHE A 65 13.24 -0.76 0.00
N HIS A 66 14.16 -0.19 0.78
CA HIS A 66 15.50 -0.73 0.98
C HIS A 66 15.57 -1.79 2.08
N LEU A 67 14.66 -1.71 3.06
CA LEU A 67 14.60 -2.64 4.19
C LEU A 67 13.32 -3.47 4.12
N LEU A 68 13.45 -4.76 4.41
CA LEU A 68 12.33 -5.70 4.43
C LEU A 68 11.30 -5.31 5.49
N GLU A 69 11.76 -4.93 6.69
CA GLU A 69 10.90 -4.54 7.80
C GLU A 69 10.07 -3.31 7.46
N THR A 70 10.68 -2.28 6.88
CA THR A 70 9.96 -1.09 6.38
C THR A 70 8.88 -1.46 5.37
N ALA A 71 9.18 -2.36 4.44
CA ALA A 71 8.21 -2.83 3.45
C ALA A 71 7.06 -3.61 4.11
N ARG A 72 7.36 -4.46 5.11
CA ARG A 72 6.37 -5.18 5.91
C ARG A 72 5.48 -4.22 6.70
N THR A 73 6.06 -3.22 7.36
CA THR A 73 5.29 -2.19 8.09
C THR A 73 4.29 -1.52 7.16
N PHE A 74 4.74 -1.06 5.99
CA PHE A 74 3.83 -0.43 5.01
C PHE A 74 2.72 -1.38 4.56
N ALA A 75 3.07 -2.63 4.25
CA ALA A 75 2.10 -3.65 3.83
C ALA A 75 1.05 -3.93 4.92
N MET A 76 1.47 -4.08 6.18
CA MET A 76 0.58 -4.30 7.32
C MET A 76 -0.36 -3.13 7.54
N LEU A 77 0.15 -1.89 7.49
CA LEU A 77 -0.68 -0.69 7.61
C LEU A 77 -1.78 -0.64 6.54
N ARG A 78 -1.45 -0.99 5.28
CA ARG A 78 -2.45 -1.05 4.20
C ARG A 78 -3.49 -2.14 4.44
N LEU A 79 -3.07 -3.34 4.86
CA LEU A 79 -3.98 -4.45 5.16
C LEU A 79 -4.95 -4.10 6.29
N GLN A 80 -4.46 -3.47 7.36
CA GLN A 80 -5.29 -2.99 8.47
C GLN A 80 -6.31 -1.95 8.01
N ALA A 81 -5.88 -0.98 7.19
CA ALA A 81 -6.80 0.01 6.60
C ALA A 81 -7.87 -0.67 5.73
N ARG A 82 -7.50 -1.70 4.96
CA ARG A 82 -8.44 -2.44 4.12
C ARG A 82 -9.45 -3.23 4.95
N LEU A 83 -9.01 -3.85 6.04
CA LEU A 83 -9.89 -4.56 6.95
C LEU A 83 -10.94 -3.61 7.54
N ARG A 84 -10.51 -2.41 7.94
CA ARG A 84 -11.43 -1.37 8.42
C ARG A 84 -12.41 -0.91 7.34
N GLU A 85 -11.94 -0.70 6.11
CA GLU A 85 -12.81 -0.37 4.97
C GLU A 85 -13.88 -1.45 4.73
N VAL A 86 -13.53 -2.73 4.90
CA VAL A 86 -14.49 -3.85 4.78
C VAL A 86 -15.49 -3.85 5.93
N GLN A 87 -15.03 -3.66 7.17
CA GLN A 87 -15.92 -3.57 8.34
C GLN A 87 -16.89 -2.39 8.24
N ASP A 88 -16.39 -1.20 7.93
CA ASP A 88 -17.22 -0.02 7.70
C ASP A 88 -18.28 -0.27 6.61
N ASN A 89 -17.94 -1.06 5.58
CA ASN A 89 -18.88 -1.42 4.52
C ASN A 89 -19.92 -2.45 5.00
N LEU A 90 -19.50 -3.46 5.74
CA LEU A 90 -20.41 -4.45 6.34
C LEU A 90 -21.42 -3.76 7.27
N ASP A 91 -20.96 -2.84 8.12
CA ASP A 91 -21.83 -2.10 9.03
C ASP A 91 -22.89 -1.29 8.24
N ARG A 92 -22.50 -0.64 7.14
CA ARG A 92 -23.44 0.08 6.26
C ARG A 92 -24.48 -0.85 5.62
N VAL A 93 -24.06 -2.03 5.17
CA VAL A 93 -24.98 -3.02 4.58
C VAL A 93 -25.95 -3.55 5.64
N LEU A 94 -25.47 -3.84 6.84
CA LEU A 94 -26.31 -4.38 7.94
C LEU A 94 -27.28 -3.35 8.52
N THR A 95 -26.92 -2.07 8.50
CA THR A 95 -27.75 -0.96 8.99
C THR A 95 -28.66 -0.36 7.91
N TYR A 96 -28.58 -0.84 6.67
CA TYR A 96 -29.39 -0.36 5.57
C TYR A 96 -30.85 -0.82 5.75
N ASP A 97 -31.75 0.15 5.89
CA ASP A 97 -33.19 -0.06 6.11
C ASP A 97 -34.03 0.09 4.83
N GLY A 98 -33.39 0.23 3.67
CA GLY A 98 -34.06 0.43 2.38
C GLY A 98 -34.47 1.88 2.07
N SER A 99 -34.26 2.83 2.99
CA SER A 99 -34.73 4.21 2.82
C SER A 99 -33.76 5.13 2.07
N THR A 100 -32.48 4.75 1.98
CA THR A 100 -31.45 5.56 1.32
C THR A 100 -31.53 5.41 -0.20
N LYS A 101 -32.00 6.46 -0.88
CA LYS A 101 -31.88 6.61 -2.34
C LYS A 101 -30.44 6.95 -2.70
N GLN A 102 -29.84 6.15 -3.57
CA GLN A 102 -28.59 6.49 -4.21
C GLN A 102 -28.87 7.72 -5.10
N SER A 103 -28.33 8.89 -4.74
CA SER A 103 -28.39 10.05 -5.61
C SER A 103 -27.46 9.78 -6.79
N ASP A 104 -28.03 9.36 -7.92
CA ASP A 104 -27.32 9.32 -9.20
C ASP A 104 -26.87 10.74 -9.53
N GLY A 105 -25.56 10.95 -9.57
CA GLY A 105 -24.91 12.15 -10.06
C GLY A 105 -24.12 11.83 -11.32
#